data_AF-A0A4R7FWQ8-F1
#
_entry.id   AF-A0A4R7FWQ8-F1
#
_cell.length_a   1.000
_cell.length_b   1.000
_cell.length_c   1.000
_cell.angle_alpha   90.00
_cell.angle_beta   90.00
_cell.angle_gamma   90.00
#
_symmetry.space_group_name_H-M   'P 1'
#
loop_
_entity.id
_entity.type
_entity.pdbx_description
1 polymer ?
#
loop_
_entity_poly.entity_id
_entity_poly.type
_entity_poly.pdbx_seq_one_letter_code
_entity_poly.pdbx_strand_id
1 'polypeptide(L)'
;MKASPQLRRAWRPGLAPSQQRGVLLLEALIAILIFSLGILGVVGLQAASIKQATAAEDRAKAASLANDLISRMWASNHTTLSTNFGATGDGFTRWMETVEGSQLPGVKDSDTLKPTISFTDGPTSATGIALSTQAKIIIKWQAPNESTAHQYTAIAVIK
;
A
#
# COMPACT_ATOMS: atom_id res chain seq x y z
N MET A 1 94.86 31.99 28.00
CA MET A 1 94.09 31.06 28.86
C MET A 1 93.03 31.86 29.61
N LYS A 2 91.74 31.49 29.50
CA LYS A 2 90.64 31.99 30.35
C LYS A 2 89.50 30.95 30.29
N ALA A 3 88.77 30.76 31.39
CA ALA A 3 87.97 29.55 31.59
C ALA A 3 86.61 29.53 30.87
N SER A 4 86.14 28.33 30.53
CA SER A 4 84.85 28.06 29.85
C SER A 4 83.70 27.90 30.86
N PRO A 5 82.60 28.69 30.78
CA PRO A 5 81.37 28.45 31.54
C PRO A 5 80.43 27.46 30.84
N GLN A 6 79.77 26.59 31.61
CA GLN A 6 78.90 25.52 31.10
C GLN A 6 77.47 26.02 30.78
N LEU A 7 77.09 26.11 29.49
CA LEU A 7 75.71 26.45 29.08
C LEU A 7 74.78 25.22 29.07
N ARG A 8 74.42 24.80 30.29
CA ARG A 8 73.10 24.29 30.72
C ARG A 8 72.26 23.56 29.65
N ARG A 9 72.28 22.22 29.65
CA ARG A 9 71.24 21.40 28.97
C ARG A 9 69.86 21.70 29.56
N ALA A 10 68.94 22.22 28.76
CA ALA A 10 67.54 22.37 29.15
C ALA A 10 66.78 21.03 29.00
N TRP A 11 66.12 20.59 30.07
CA TRP A 11 65.26 19.41 30.19
C TRP A 11 64.33 19.68 31.39
N ARG A 12 63.03 19.39 31.41
CA ARG A 12 62.07 18.68 30.52
C ARG A 12 60.68 19.39 30.73
N PRO A 13 59.54 19.00 30.13
CA PRO A 13 59.26 17.78 29.35
C PRO A 13 58.54 17.98 28.00
N GLY A 14 58.46 16.89 27.23
CA GLY A 14 57.40 16.75 26.22
C GLY A 14 56.07 16.42 26.89
N LEU A 15 54.97 16.94 26.35
CA LEU A 15 53.61 16.63 26.80
C LEU A 15 53.37 15.12 26.66
N ALA A 16 53.24 14.41 27.79
CA ALA A 16 52.85 13.01 27.79
C ALA A 16 51.37 12.92 27.38
N PRO A 17 51.02 12.23 26.27
CA PRO A 17 49.62 12.09 25.87
C PRO A 17 48.88 11.26 26.93
N SER A 18 47.82 11.84 27.51
CA SER A 18 47.01 11.20 28.54
C SER A 18 46.33 9.95 27.97
N GLN A 19 46.54 8.80 28.62
CA GLN A 19 46.04 7.51 28.13
C GLN A 19 44.54 7.34 28.39
N GLN A 20 43.68 7.96 27.56
CA GLN A 20 42.23 7.71 27.52
C GLN A 20 41.86 6.32 26.94
N ARG A 21 42.63 5.28 27.27
CA ARG A 21 42.46 3.91 26.74
C ARG A 21 41.20 3.19 27.23
N GLY A 22 40.62 3.62 28.36
CA GLY A 22 39.38 3.05 28.89
C GLY A 22 38.10 3.64 28.28
N VAL A 23 38.10 4.93 27.91
CA VAL A 23 36.90 5.62 27.40
C VAL A 23 36.52 5.14 25.99
N LEU A 24 37.52 4.90 25.14
CA LEU A 24 37.33 4.50 23.73
C LEU A 24 36.43 3.27 23.54
N LEU A 25 36.47 2.29 24.44
CA LEU A 25 35.60 1.10 24.36
C LEU A 25 34.14 1.42 24.70
N LEU A 26 33.92 2.31 25.68
CA LEU A 26 32.58 2.77 26.05
C LEU A 26 32.01 3.71 24.98
N GLU A 27 32.83 4.59 24.42
CA GLU A 27 32.49 5.48 23.31
C GLU A 27 32.10 4.68 22.05
N ALA A 28 32.89 3.68 21.68
CA ALA A 28 32.56 2.77 20.59
C ALA A 28 31.26 1.97 20.83
N LEU A 29 31.05 1.48 22.07
CA LEU A 29 29.82 0.78 22.44
C LEU A 29 28.58 1.68 22.32
N ILE A 30 28.68 2.93 22.80
CA ILE A 30 27.60 3.93 22.70
C ILE A 30 27.35 4.33 21.24
N ALA A 31 28.39 4.51 20.43
CA ALA A 31 28.26 4.80 19.01
C ALA A 31 27.56 3.66 18.25
N ILE A 32 27.95 2.40 18.51
CA ILE A 32 27.30 1.21 17.92
C ILE A 32 25.85 1.09 18.39
N LEU A 33 25.56 1.34 19.68
CA LEU A 33 24.20 1.34 20.22
C LEU A 33 23.32 2.38 19.50
N ILE A 34 23.73 3.64 19.45
CA ILE A 34 22.98 4.72 18.79
C ILE A 34 22.81 4.42 17.29
N PHE A 35 23.84 3.92 16.61
CA PHE A 35 23.79 3.56 15.20
C PHE A 35 22.82 2.39 14.92
N SER A 36 22.81 1.36 15.78
CA SER A 36 21.87 0.22 15.66
C SER A 36 20.41 0.65 15.85
N LEU A 37 20.14 1.56 16.79
CA LEU A 37 18.81 2.15 16.99
C LEU A 37 18.39 2.98 15.76
N GLY A 38 19.33 3.72 15.16
CA GLY A 38 19.12 4.46 13.91
C GLY A 38 18.73 3.54 12.74
N ILE A 39 19.46 2.43 12.54
CA ILE A 39 19.12 1.42 11.53
C ILE A 39 17.74 0.82 11.80
N LEU A 40 17.44 0.45 13.04
CA LEU A 40 16.14 -0.15 13.40
C LEU A 40 14.97 0.82 13.12
N GLY A 41 15.14 2.12 13.40
CA GLY A 41 14.17 3.15 13.05
C GLY A 41 13.95 3.28 11.53
N VAL A 42 15.02 3.24 10.74
CA VAL A 42 14.94 3.26 9.26
C VAL A 42 14.25 2.01 8.72
N VAL A 43 14.56 0.82 9.24
CA VAL A 43 13.91 -0.44 8.84
C VAL A 43 12.41 -0.43 9.21
N GLY A 44 12.06 0.08 10.39
CA GLY A 44 10.66 0.27 10.80
C GLY A 44 9.89 1.20 9.85
N LEU A 45 10.50 2.32 9.44
CA LEU A 45 9.91 3.24 8.46
C LEU A 45 9.77 2.61 7.07
N GLN A 46 10.74 1.81 6.62
CA GLN A 46 10.64 1.07 5.35
C GLN A 46 9.51 0.05 5.38
N ALA A 47 9.40 -0.76 6.45
CA ALA A 47 8.32 -1.72 6.60
C ALA A 47 6.93 -1.06 6.63
N ALA A 48 6.79 0.07 7.33
CA ALA A 48 5.56 0.86 7.34
C ALA A 48 5.23 1.42 5.94
N SER A 49 6.23 1.94 5.23
CA SER A 49 6.08 2.47 3.86
C SER A 49 5.64 1.39 2.87
N ILE A 50 6.23 0.19 2.96
CA ILE A 50 5.85 -0.97 2.13
C ILE A 50 4.40 -1.36 2.40
N LYS A 51 3.97 -1.46 3.67
CA LYS A 51 2.55 -1.78 3.98
C LYS A 51 1.58 -0.74 3.38
N GLN A 52 1.92 0.55 3.47
CA GLN A 52 1.06 1.60 2.88
C GLN A 52 1.05 1.56 1.35
N ALA A 53 2.19 1.24 0.71
CA ALA A 53 2.27 1.06 -0.74
C ALA A 53 1.39 -0.09 -1.22
N THR A 54 1.50 -1.29 -0.63
CA THR A 54 0.63 -2.43 -0.97
C THR A 54 -0.85 -2.11 -0.75
N ALA A 55 -1.20 -1.47 0.37
CA ALA A 55 -2.58 -1.08 0.65
C ALA A 55 -3.11 0.01 -0.31
N ALA A 56 -2.24 0.82 -0.93
CA ALA A 56 -2.62 1.74 -2.01
C ALA A 56 -2.77 1.01 -3.35
N GLU A 57 -1.88 0.04 -3.64
CA GLU A 57 -1.90 -0.80 -4.83
C GLU A 57 -3.20 -1.61 -4.94
N ASP A 58 -3.65 -2.26 -3.85
CA ASP A 58 -4.89 -3.04 -3.86
C ASP A 58 -6.14 -2.16 -4.05
N ARG A 59 -6.13 -0.93 -3.51
CA ARG A 59 -7.18 0.06 -3.78
C ARG A 59 -7.18 0.49 -5.25
N ALA A 60 -6.00 0.64 -5.87
CA ALA A 60 -5.88 0.95 -7.30
C ALA A 60 -6.33 -0.22 -8.18
N LYS A 61 -6.01 -1.47 -7.84
CA LYS A 61 -6.53 -2.68 -8.50
C LYS A 61 -8.06 -2.73 -8.43
N ALA A 62 -8.64 -2.54 -7.24
CA ALA A 62 -10.10 -2.53 -7.06
C ALA A 62 -10.77 -1.41 -7.87
N ALA A 63 -10.20 -0.20 -7.89
CA ALA A 63 -10.70 0.91 -8.71
C ALA A 63 -10.62 0.60 -10.22
N SER A 64 -9.51 0.01 -10.68
CA SER A 64 -9.32 -0.40 -12.08
C SER A 64 -10.33 -1.46 -12.52
N LEU A 65 -10.57 -2.48 -11.69
CA LEU A 65 -11.56 -3.54 -11.96
C LEU A 65 -12.99 -3.02 -11.99
N ALA A 66 -13.34 -2.07 -11.11
CA ALA A 66 -14.63 -1.40 -11.16
C ALA A 66 -14.78 -0.57 -12.44
N ASN A 67 -13.72 0.14 -12.87
CA ASN A 67 -13.73 0.92 -14.10
C ASN A 67 -13.82 0.05 -15.36
N ASP A 68 -13.16 -1.12 -15.38
CA ASP A 68 -13.32 -2.13 -16.44
C ASP A 68 -14.77 -2.62 -16.54
N LEU A 69 -15.39 -2.98 -15.40
CA LEU A 69 -16.82 -3.36 -15.38
C LEU A 69 -17.72 -2.24 -15.91
N ILE A 70 -17.54 -1.00 -15.44
CA ILE A 70 -18.30 0.17 -15.92
C ILE A 70 -18.09 0.39 -17.42
N SER A 71 -16.86 0.20 -17.92
CA SER A 71 -16.54 0.34 -19.35
C SER A 71 -17.22 -0.74 -20.20
N ARG A 72 -17.22 -2.00 -19.75
CA ARG A 72 -17.97 -3.10 -20.39
C ARG A 72 -19.47 -2.83 -20.39
N MET A 73 -19.99 -2.25 -19.32
CA MET A 73 -21.41 -1.87 -19.17
C MET A 73 -21.82 -0.71 -20.08
N TRP A 74 -20.98 0.32 -20.24
CA TRP A 74 -21.20 1.41 -21.21
C TRP A 74 -21.09 0.96 -22.67
N ALA A 75 -20.31 -0.09 -22.95
CA ALA A 75 -20.21 -0.70 -24.28
C ALA A 75 -21.37 -1.68 -24.60
N SER A 76 -22.33 -1.85 -23.69
CA SER A 76 -23.41 -2.85 -23.79
C SER A 76 -24.79 -2.23 -23.97
N ASN A 77 -25.75 -3.05 -24.43
CA ASN A 77 -27.13 -2.59 -24.63
C ASN A 77 -27.82 -2.32 -23.28
N HIS A 78 -28.24 -1.07 -23.07
CA HIS A 78 -28.91 -0.59 -21.85
C HIS A 78 -30.13 -1.44 -21.47
N THR A 79 -30.97 -1.83 -22.44
CA THR A 79 -32.20 -2.62 -22.22
C THR A 79 -31.95 -4.01 -21.65
N THR A 80 -30.76 -4.59 -21.85
CA THR A 80 -30.36 -5.92 -21.33
C THR A 80 -29.30 -5.84 -20.22
N LEU A 81 -28.98 -4.63 -19.75
CA LEU A 81 -27.86 -4.36 -18.86
C LEU A 81 -27.95 -5.13 -17.54
N SER A 82 -29.09 -5.06 -16.86
CA SER A 82 -29.33 -5.73 -15.57
C SER A 82 -29.37 -7.26 -15.68
N THR A 83 -29.72 -7.79 -16.86
CA THR A 83 -29.67 -9.23 -17.16
C THR A 83 -28.24 -9.70 -17.44
N ASN A 84 -27.48 -8.96 -18.25
CA ASN A 84 -26.14 -9.36 -18.69
C ASN A 84 -25.07 -9.14 -17.60
N PHE A 85 -25.24 -8.11 -16.77
CA PHE A 85 -24.34 -7.77 -15.66
C PHE A 85 -24.98 -7.98 -14.28
N GLY A 86 -26.12 -8.68 -14.20
CA GLY A 86 -26.66 -9.18 -12.94
C GLY A 86 -25.72 -10.20 -12.28
N ALA A 87 -25.98 -10.56 -11.01
CA ALA A 87 -25.11 -11.45 -10.23
C ALA A 87 -24.90 -12.86 -10.85
N THR A 88 -25.71 -13.25 -11.82
CA THR A 88 -25.60 -14.51 -12.59
C THR A 88 -25.52 -14.28 -14.11
N GLY A 89 -25.24 -13.05 -14.56
CA GLY A 89 -25.20 -12.69 -15.97
C GLY A 89 -23.84 -12.93 -16.62
N ASP A 90 -23.81 -13.33 -17.90
CA ASP A 90 -22.59 -13.73 -18.61
C ASP A 90 -21.48 -12.66 -18.59
N GLY A 91 -21.84 -11.38 -18.71
CA GLY A 91 -20.91 -10.26 -18.68
C GLY A 91 -20.29 -10.03 -17.30
N PHE A 92 -21.04 -10.30 -16.23
CA PHE A 92 -20.55 -10.28 -14.85
C PHE A 92 -19.66 -11.49 -14.56
N THR A 93 -20.06 -12.70 -14.97
CA THR A 93 -19.26 -13.93 -14.82
C THR A 93 -17.90 -13.80 -15.53
N ARG A 94 -17.88 -13.35 -16.79
CA ARG A 94 -16.65 -13.09 -17.57
C ARG A 94 -15.81 -11.93 -17.03
N TRP A 95 -16.40 -11.03 -16.24
CA TRP A 95 -15.62 -10.05 -15.48
C TRP A 95 -15.08 -10.63 -14.17
N MET A 96 -15.79 -11.55 -13.52
CA MET A 96 -15.31 -12.24 -12.32
C MET A 96 -14.04 -13.08 -12.61
N GLU A 97 -13.94 -13.71 -13.78
CA GLU A 97 -12.68 -14.31 -14.29
C GLU A 97 -11.50 -13.30 -14.28
N THR A 98 -11.77 -12.04 -14.65
CA THR A 98 -10.77 -10.96 -14.66
C THR A 98 -10.40 -10.54 -13.23
N VAL A 99 -11.37 -10.50 -12.31
CA VAL A 99 -11.14 -10.24 -10.87
C VAL A 99 -10.31 -11.35 -10.24
N GLU A 100 -10.60 -12.62 -10.52
CA GLU A 100 -9.82 -13.75 -10.02
C GLU A 100 -8.40 -13.77 -10.63
N GLY A 101 -8.24 -13.32 -11.87
CA GLY A 101 -6.92 -13.07 -12.48
C GLY A 101 -6.11 -11.96 -11.79
N SER A 102 -6.77 -10.95 -11.19
CA SER A 102 -6.13 -9.74 -10.65
C SER A 102 -5.28 -9.93 -9.38
N GLN A 103 -5.35 -11.11 -8.75
CA GLN A 103 -4.67 -11.43 -7.49
C GLN A 103 -5.06 -10.53 -6.28
N LEU A 104 -6.24 -9.89 -6.29
CA LEU A 104 -6.76 -9.22 -5.09
C LEU A 104 -6.87 -10.19 -3.90
N PRO A 105 -6.35 -9.84 -2.71
CA PRO A 105 -6.33 -10.75 -1.55
C PRO A 105 -7.72 -11.21 -1.08
N GLY A 106 -7.87 -12.50 -0.78
CA GLY A 106 -9.07 -13.08 -0.15
C GLY A 106 -10.29 -13.27 -1.06
N VAL A 107 -10.32 -12.69 -2.26
CA VAL A 107 -11.51 -12.68 -3.13
C VAL A 107 -11.91 -14.08 -3.61
N LYS A 108 -10.93 -14.98 -3.73
CA LYS A 108 -11.11 -16.39 -4.13
C LYS A 108 -11.55 -17.27 -2.96
N ASP A 109 -11.18 -16.86 -1.76
CA ASP A 109 -11.15 -17.69 -0.56
C ASP A 109 -12.43 -17.55 0.29
N SER A 110 -13.32 -16.59 -0.06
CA SER A 110 -14.61 -16.42 0.59
C SER A 110 -15.68 -15.84 -0.34
N ASP A 111 -16.83 -16.49 -0.43
CA ASP A 111 -18.04 -15.96 -1.09
C ASP A 111 -18.48 -14.60 -0.53
N THR A 112 -18.14 -14.29 0.73
CA THR A 112 -18.48 -12.99 1.35
C THR A 112 -17.63 -11.83 0.83
N LEU A 113 -16.46 -12.13 0.24
CA LEU A 113 -15.51 -11.17 -0.35
C LEU A 113 -15.67 -11.03 -1.87
N LYS A 114 -16.43 -11.91 -2.52
CA LYS A 114 -16.75 -11.79 -3.94
C LYS A 114 -17.43 -10.44 -4.23
N PRO A 115 -17.08 -9.75 -5.34
CA PRO A 115 -17.72 -8.49 -5.67
C PRO A 115 -19.23 -8.62 -5.82
N THR A 116 -19.95 -7.55 -5.49
CA THR A 116 -21.41 -7.48 -5.60
C THR A 116 -21.80 -6.32 -6.51
N ILE A 117 -22.76 -6.56 -7.39
CA ILE A 117 -23.37 -5.53 -8.25
C ILE A 117 -24.86 -5.44 -7.96
N SER A 118 -25.40 -4.22 -8.01
CA SER A 118 -26.81 -3.92 -7.78
C SER A 118 -27.28 -2.83 -8.73
N PHE A 119 -28.53 -2.93 -9.18
CA PHE A 119 -29.13 -2.05 -10.18
C PHE A 119 -30.31 -1.28 -9.57
N THR A 120 -30.43 -0.01 -9.94
CA THR A 120 -31.56 0.85 -9.58
C THR A 120 -31.97 1.64 -10.83
N ASP A 121 -33.15 1.34 -11.37
CA ASP A 121 -33.68 2.09 -12.52
C ASP A 121 -34.18 3.48 -12.10
N GLY A 122 -34.00 4.44 -13.01
CA GLY A 122 -34.47 5.81 -12.87
C GLY A 122 -35.87 6.02 -13.48
N PRO A 123 -36.19 7.23 -13.99
CA PRO A 123 -37.50 7.49 -14.59
C PRO A 123 -37.72 6.59 -15.81
N THR A 124 -38.97 6.12 -15.98
CA THR A 124 -39.38 5.31 -17.13
C THR A 124 -40.08 6.16 -18.20
N SER A 125 -39.99 5.69 -19.43
CA SER A 125 -40.77 6.17 -20.58
C SER A 125 -42.27 5.88 -20.39
N ALA A 126 -43.13 6.54 -21.15
CA ALA A 126 -44.56 6.21 -21.20
C ALA A 126 -44.83 4.73 -21.57
N THR A 127 -43.91 4.09 -22.29
CA THR A 127 -43.93 2.65 -22.65
C THR A 127 -43.30 1.74 -21.59
N GLY A 128 -43.01 2.23 -20.38
CA GLY A 128 -42.44 1.47 -19.26
C GLY A 128 -40.92 1.23 -19.30
N ILE A 129 -40.23 1.58 -20.38
CA ILE A 129 -38.78 1.39 -20.55
C ILE A 129 -38.01 2.41 -19.70
N ALA A 130 -37.07 1.96 -18.86
CA ALA A 130 -36.19 2.85 -18.08
C ALA A 130 -35.37 3.78 -18.99
N LEU A 131 -35.30 5.08 -18.67
CA LEU A 131 -34.51 6.09 -19.39
C LEU A 131 -33.10 6.28 -18.80
N SER A 132 -32.83 5.61 -17.68
CA SER A 132 -31.50 5.50 -17.09
C SER A 132 -31.47 4.37 -16.08
N THR A 133 -30.34 3.67 -15.97
CA THR A 133 -30.11 2.68 -14.92
C THR A 133 -28.84 3.05 -14.15
N GLN A 134 -28.94 3.12 -12.83
CA GLN A 134 -27.77 3.23 -11.95
C GLN A 134 -27.25 1.83 -11.62
N ALA A 135 -25.94 1.63 -11.82
CA ALA A 135 -25.23 0.43 -11.41
C ALA A 135 -24.31 0.78 -10.23
N LYS A 136 -24.50 0.11 -9.09
CA LYS A 136 -23.64 0.21 -7.91
C LYS A 136 -22.84 -1.09 -7.77
N ILE A 137 -21.51 -0.94 -7.85
CA ILE A 137 -20.52 -2.01 -7.80
C ILE A 137 -19.77 -1.90 -6.47
N ILE A 138 -19.64 -3.01 -5.76
CA ILE A 138 -18.88 -3.13 -4.51
C ILE A 138 -17.84 -4.24 -4.71
N ILE A 139 -16.56 -3.87 -4.68
CA ILE A 139 -15.43 -4.82 -4.67
C ILE A 139 -14.88 -4.87 -3.26
N LYS A 140 -14.62 -6.07 -2.75
CA LYS A 140 -13.97 -6.29 -1.44
C LYS A 140 -12.66 -7.03 -1.64
N TRP A 141 -11.78 -6.93 -0.65
CA TRP A 141 -10.57 -7.74 -0.53
C TRP A 141 -10.15 -7.79 0.94
N GLN A 142 -9.35 -8.78 1.32
CA GLN A 142 -8.87 -8.95 2.70
C GLN A 142 -7.50 -9.61 2.66
N ALA A 143 -6.49 -8.95 3.24
CA ALA A 143 -5.15 -9.51 3.32
C ALA A 143 -5.14 -10.72 4.29
N PRO A 144 -4.35 -11.79 4.05
CA PRO A 144 -4.35 -13.00 4.89
C PRO A 144 -3.97 -12.77 6.37
N ASN A 145 -3.39 -11.61 6.68
CA ASN A 145 -2.98 -11.19 8.02
C ASN A 145 -3.91 -10.13 8.64
N GLU A 146 -5.07 -9.84 8.03
CA GLU A 146 -6.02 -8.83 8.50
C GLU A 146 -7.40 -9.45 8.77
N SER A 147 -8.03 -9.09 9.89
CA SER A 147 -9.34 -9.61 10.32
C SER A 147 -10.53 -8.83 9.78
N THR A 148 -10.28 -7.72 9.07
CA THR A 148 -11.31 -6.79 8.57
C THR A 148 -11.19 -6.66 7.06
N ALA A 149 -12.27 -6.97 6.34
CA ALA A 149 -12.32 -6.77 4.90
C ALA A 149 -12.27 -5.28 4.53
N HIS A 150 -11.52 -4.95 3.49
CA HIS A 150 -11.58 -3.67 2.81
C HIS A 150 -12.61 -3.69 1.70
N GLN A 151 -13.14 -2.52 1.33
CA GLN A 151 -14.10 -2.38 0.24
C GLN A 151 -13.87 -1.09 -0.56
N TYR A 152 -14.17 -1.16 -1.85
CA TYR A 152 -14.25 -0.06 -2.79
C TYR A 152 -15.65 -0.08 -3.41
N THR A 153 -16.30 1.08 -3.51
CA THR A 153 -17.63 1.21 -4.11
C THR A 153 -17.58 2.21 -5.26
N ALA A 154 -18.05 1.80 -6.42
CA ALA A 154 -18.25 2.65 -7.59
C ALA A 154 -19.75 2.71 -7.94
N ILE A 155 -20.19 3.85 -8.47
CA ILE A 155 -21.55 4.06 -8.95
C ILE A 155 -21.46 4.69 -10.34
N ALA A 156 -22.06 4.03 -11.34
CA ALA A 156 -22.23 4.55 -12.68
C ALA A 156 -23.72 4.76 -12.97
N VAL A 157 -24.03 5.76 -13.79
CA VAL A 157 -25.37 5.94 -14.37
C VAL A 157 -25.26 5.78 -15.88
N ILE A 158 -26.09 4.89 -16.42
CA ILE A 158 -26.14 4.51 -17.83
C ILE A 158 -27.49 4.98 -18.40
N LYS A 159 -27.52 5.35 -19.68
CA LYS A 159 -28.70 5.80 -20.46
C LYS A 159 -28.58 5.25 -21.88
#